data_AF-A0A0M6WZ27-F1
#
_entry.id   AF-A0A0M6WZ27-F1
#
_cell.length_a   1.000
_cell.length_b   1.000
_cell.length_c   1.000
_cell.angle_alpha   90.00
_cell.angle_beta   90.00
_cell.angle_gamma   90.00
#
_symmetry.space_group_name_H-M   'P 1'
#
loop_
_entity.id
_entity.type
_entity.pdbx_description
1 polymer ?
#
loop_
_entity_poly.entity_id
_entity_poly.type
_entity_poly.pdbx_seq_one_letter_code
_entity_poly.pdbx_strand_id
1 'polypeptide(L)' 'MDLNSKHSCDFSYHNITRSQISIDKYNGESKRINIPKKIFGQEVVEIGSKYGI' A
#
# COMPACT_ATOMS: atom_id res chain seq x y z
N MET A 1 11.63 1.22 26.15
CA MET A 1 11.85 0.95 24.72
C MET A 1 10.55 0.34 24.23
N ASP A 2 9.61 1.14 23.74
CA ASP A 2 8.22 0.69 23.62
C ASP A 2 7.67 1.06 22.25
N LEU A 3 8.01 0.17 21.31
CA LEU A 3 7.20 -0.28 20.17
C LEU A 3 6.15 0.71 19.63
N ASN A 4 6.56 1.89 19.16
CA ASN A 4 5.79 2.60 18.15
C ASN A 4 6.03 1.93 16.78
N SER A 5 5.78 0.61 16.72
CA SER A 5 5.63 -0.10 15.47
C SER A 5 4.25 0.23 14.90
N LYS A 6 3.99 1.53 14.73
CA LYS A 6 2.92 2.02 13.88
C LYS A 6 3.43 1.88 12.45
N HIS A 7 3.61 0.63 12.02
CA HIS A 7 3.42 0.27 10.62
C HIS A 7 1.91 0.38 10.33
N SER A 8 1.32 1.56 10.57
CA SER A 8 0.07 1.91 9.91
C SER A 8 0.47 2.04 8.46
N CYS A 9 0.38 0.94 7.73
CA CYS A 9 0.48 1.02 6.29
C CYS A 9 -0.66 1.95 5.89
N ASP A 10 -0.31 3.18 5.53
CA ASP A 10 -1.26 4.20 5.07
C ASP A 10 -2.00 3.74 3.81
N PHE A 11 -1.60 2.61 3.24
CA PHE A 11 -2.17 1.98 2.07
C PHE A 11 -3.12 0.86 2.49
N SER A 12 -4.35 0.91 2.00
CA SER A 12 -5.19 -0.28 1.87
C SER A 12 -4.72 -1.04 0.64
N TYR A 13 -4.37 -2.31 0.82
CA TYR A 13 -3.95 -3.20 -0.26
C TYR A 13 -4.60 -4.57 -0.11
N HIS A 14 -4.71 -5.27 -1.22
CA HIS A 14 -5.17 -6.64 -1.27
C HIS A 14 -4.11 -7.52 -1.93
N ASN A 15 -3.95 -8.74 -1.43
CA ASN A 15 -3.00 -9.69 -1.99
C ASN A 15 -3.61 -10.30 -3.26
N ILE A 16 -2.99 -10.07 -4.41
CA ILE A 16 -3.40 -10.70 -5.67
C ILE A 16 -2.86 -12.13 -5.71
N THR A 17 -1.58 -12.29 -5.37
CA THR A 17 -0.90 -13.59 -5.30
C THR A 17 0.01 -13.65 -4.06
N ARG A 18 0.69 -14.78 -3.84
CA ARG A 18 1.66 -14.92 -2.72
C ARG A 18 2.82 -13.93 -2.77
N SER A 19 3.08 -13.31 -3.93
CA SER A 19 4.20 -12.39 -4.12
C SER A 19 3.78 -11.04 -4.72
N GLN A 20 2.50 -10.83 -4.99
CA GLN A 20 2.00 -9.62 -5.65
C GLN A 20 0.80 -9.06 -4.90
N ILE A 21 0.77 -7.74 -4.77
CA ILE A 21 -0.29 -6.99 -4.09
C ILE A 21 -0.81 -5.85 -4.97
N SER A 22 -2.07 -5.53 -4.79
CA SER A 22 -2.75 -4.38 -5.38
C SER A 22 -3.05 -3.36 -4.29
N ILE A 23 -2.64 -2.11 -4.47
CA ILE A 23 -2.98 -1.03 -3.54
C ILE A 23 -4.35 -0.49 -3.91
N ASP A 24 -5.38 -0.73 -3.11
CA ASP A 24 -6.74 -0.24 -3.35
C ASP A 24 -6.90 1.25 -3.03
N LYS A 25 -6.30 1.71 -1.93
CA LYS A 25 -6.49 3.08 -1.43
C LYS A 25 -5.29 3.58 -0.65
N TYR A 26 -5.09 4.90 -0.65
CA TYR A 26 -4.21 5.58 0.28
C TYR A 26 -5.05 6.38 1.28
N ASN A 27 -4.90 6.08 2.56
CA ASN A 27 -5.57 6.72 3.71
C ASN A 27 -4.62 7.60 4.52
N GLY A 28 -3.37 7.76 4.08
CA GLY A 28 -2.45 8.65 4.76
C GLY A 28 -2.74 10.11 4.44
N GLU A 29 -2.18 11.00 5.26
CA GLU A 29 -2.44 12.44 5.18
C GLU A 29 -1.48 13.16 4.22
N SER A 30 -0.52 12.43 3.62
CA SER A 30 0.51 13.04 2.77
C SER A 30 -0.05 13.38 1.39
N LYS A 31 0.13 14.64 0.98
CA LYS A 31 -0.27 15.12 -0.36
C LYS A 31 0.56 14.54 -1.51
N ARG A 32 1.78 14.09 -1.21
CA ARG A 32 2.69 13.46 -2.16
C ARG A 32 3.34 12.27 -1.49
N ILE A 33 3.14 11.10 -2.09
CA ILE A 33 3.71 9.85 -1.63
C ILE A 33 4.49 9.19 -2.74
N ASN A 34 5.54 8.47 -2.36
CA ASN A 34 6.20 7.54 -3.25
C ASN A 34 5.60 6.17 -3.00
N ILE A 35 4.99 5.59 -4.02
CA ILE A 35 4.51 4.21 -3.94
C ILE A 35 5.74 3.31 -3.87
N PRO A 36 5.91 2.54 -2.78
CA PRO A 36 7.01 1.61 -2.69
C PRO A 36 6.84 0.50 -3.73
N LYS A 37 7.94 0.07 -4.34
CA LYS A 37 7.94 -1.04 -5.30
C LYS A 37 7.53 -2.37 -4.68
N LYS A 38 7.76 -2.51 -3.36
CA LYS A 38 7.41 -3.70 -2.57
C LYS A 38 6.82 -3.29 -1.23
N ILE A 39 5.74 -3.93 -0.81
CA ILE A 39 5.19 -3.81 0.54
C ILE A 39 5.20 -5.21 1.15
N PHE A 40 5.75 -5.35 2.36
CA PHE A 40 5.91 -6.65 3.04
C PHE A 40 6.63 -7.71 2.19
N GLY A 41 7.61 -7.30 1.36
CA GLY A 41 8.34 -8.19 0.46
C GLY A 41 7.58 -8.60 -0.81
N GLN A 42 6.30 -8.24 -0.92
CA GLN A 42 5.46 -8.49 -2.09
C GLN A 42 5.53 -7.31 -3.06
N GLU A 43 5.56 -7.60 -4.36
CA GLU A 43 5.64 -6.59 -5.41
C GLU A 43 4.29 -5.88 -5.61
N VAL A 44 4.32 -4.55 -5.63
CA VAL A 44 3.15 -3.74 -5.98
C VAL A 44 3.02 -3.75 -7.49
N VAL A 45 2.02 -4.46 -7.99
CA VAL A 45 1.81 -4.62 -9.44
C VAL A 45 0.60 -3.84 -9.95
N GLU A 46 -0.26 -3.42 -9.02
CA GLU A 46 -1.45 -2.66 -9.36
C GLU A 46 -1.69 -1.59 -8.29
N ILE A 47 -2.11 -0.42 -8.75
CA ILE A 47 -2.59 0.67 -7.91
C ILE A 47 -4.03 0.92 -8.35
N GLY A 48 -4.94 0.58 -7.46
CA GLY A 48 -6.37 0.81 -7.51
C GLY A 48 -6.66 2.26 -7.89
N SER A 49 -6.93 2.44 -9.17
CA SER A 49 -7.54 3.63 -9.76
C SER A 49 -8.19 3.19 -11.05
N LYS A 50 -9.10 2.19 -10.99
CA LYS A 50 -9.74 1.69 -12.21
C LYS A 50 -11.01 2.44 -12.59
N TYR A 51 -11.68 3.14 -11.67
CA TYR A 51 -12.87 3.91 -12.02
C TYR A 51 -12.98 5.18 -11.18
N GLY A 52 -12.31 6.24 -11.62
CA GLY A 52 -12.81 7.59 -11.39
C GLY A 52 -13.87 7.87 -12.45
N ILE A 53 -15.14 7.69 -12.09
CA ILE A 53 -16.30 8.28 -12.77
C ILE A 53 -16.78 9.46 -11.93
#